data_AF-A0AAV2PTY2-F1
#
_entry.id   AF-A0AAV2PTY2-F1
#
_cell.length_a   1.000
_cell.length_b   1.000
_cell.length_c   1.000
_cell.angle_alpha   90.00
_cell.angle_beta   90.00
_cell.angle_gamma   90.00
#
_symmetry.space_group_name_H-M   'P 1'
#
loop_
_entity.id
_entity.type
_entity.pdbx_description
1 polymer ?
#
loop_
_entity_poly.entity_id
_entity_poly.type
_entity_poly.pdbx_seq_one_letter_code
_entity_poly.pdbx_strand_id
1 'polypeptide(L)'
;SKRKVREFPDTTTFRFGNDATLKSIKKLEIPCMIAGKNKMISTDVVSSDIPLLLGKPTMKRMQLKLDMKTDDAEILGETVHLQCTPSGHYFIPLLKPNVNSVQNIHQVLHVIDDKSEEDKLKTAIKLHRQFAHPSANRLKSLLKDASVNDKAFLALIDEVSTNCDLCKRY
;
A
#
# COMPACT_ATOMS: atom_id res chain seq x y z
N SER A 1 -10.54 -5.73 -20.84
CA SER A 1 -11.14 -6.57 -19.78
C SER A 1 -10.36 -6.38 -18.48
N LYS A 2 -10.98 -5.84 -17.41
CA LYS A 2 -10.34 -5.76 -16.09
C LYS A 2 -10.28 -7.17 -15.51
N ARG A 3 -9.08 -7.74 -15.36
CA ARG A 3 -8.90 -9.04 -14.69
C ARG A 3 -9.42 -8.90 -13.26
N LYS A 4 -10.24 -9.85 -12.80
CA LYS A 4 -10.86 -9.82 -11.46
C LYS A 4 -9.94 -10.52 -10.45
N VAL A 5 -10.02 -10.10 -9.19
CA VAL A 5 -9.39 -10.81 -8.07
C VAL A 5 -10.06 -12.19 -7.94
N ARG A 6 -9.26 -13.23 -7.71
CA ARG A 6 -9.75 -14.59 -7.43
C ARG A 6 -9.34 -15.00 -6.03
N GLU A 7 -10.22 -15.69 -5.33
CA GLU A 7 -9.97 -16.20 -3.98
C GLU A 7 -10.04 -17.72 -3.98
N PHE A 8 -9.17 -18.34 -3.20
CA PHE A 8 -9.09 -19.78 -3.02
C PHE A 8 -8.93 -20.11 -1.53
N PRO A 9 -9.52 -21.21 -1.04
CA PRO A 9 -9.22 -21.70 0.29
C PRO A 9 -7.74 -22.06 0.39
N ASP A 10 -7.14 -21.80 1.55
CA ASP A 10 -5.75 -22.16 1.82
C ASP A 10 -5.57 -22.46 3.31
N THR A 11 -4.63 -23.35 3.61
CA THR A 11 -4.30 -23.79 4.97
C THR A 11 -2.81 -23.68 5.27
N THR A 12 -2.05 -23.07 4.35
CA THR A 12 -0.61 -22.89 4.46
C THR A 12 -0.28 -22.14 5.75
N THR A 13 0.80 -22.57 6.41
CA THR A 13 1.29 -21.99 7.65
C THR A 13 2.67 -21.41 7.42
N PHE A 14 2.88 -20.17 7.84
CA PHE A 14 4.11 -19.41 7.66
C PHE A 14 4.75 -19.12 9.02
N ARG A 15 6.09 -19.19 9.10
CA ARG A 15 6.85 -18.81 10.29
C ARG A 15 7.58 -17.51 10.03
N PHE A 16 7.46 -16.58 10.97
CA PHE A 16 8.08 -15.25 10.91
C PHE A 16 8.88 -14.99 12.18
N GLY A 17 10.18 -14.72 12.05
CA GLY A 17 11.03 -14.33 13.17
C GLY A 17 11.04 -15.33 14.34
N ASN A 18 10.95 -14.79 15.57
CA ASN A 18 11.02 -15.49 16.88
C ASN A 18 9.83 -16.46 17.11
N ASP A 19 9.69 -17.48 16.29
CA ASP A 19 8.73 -18.60 16.42
C ASP A 19 7.25 -18.24 16.26
N ALA A 20 6.93 -17.00 15.88
CA ALA A 20 5.58 -16.62 15.53
C ALA A 20 5.14 -17.34 14.24
N THR A 21 4.03 -18.05 14.34
CA THR A 21 3.47 -18.84 13.25
C THR A 21 2.12 -18.25 12.85
N LEU A 22 1.97 -17.90 11.59
CA LEU A 22 0.75 -17.34 11.02
C LEU A 22 0.11 -18.31 10.05
N LYS A 23 -1.17 -18.59 10.25
CA LYS A 23 -1.97 -19.40 9.34
C LYS A 23 -2.58 -18.52 8.24
N SER A 24 -2.50 -19.00 7.01
CA SER A 24 -3.22 -18.42 5.88
C SER A 24 -4.72 -18.50 6.11
N ILE A 25 -5.42 -17.41 5.82
CA ILE A 25 -6.88 -17.31 5.81
C ILE A 25 -7.40 -17.77 4.45
N LYS A 26 -6.70 -17.35 3.38
CA LYS A 26 -7.05 -17.61 1.99
C LYS A 26 -5.88 -17.28 1.08
N LYS A 27 -5.93 -17.83 -0.11
CA LYS A 27 -5.04 -17.46 -1.21
C LYS A 27 -5.75 -16.54 -2.18
N LEU A 28 -5.08 -15.47 -2.57
CA LEU A 28 -5.56 -14.50 -3.54
C LEU A 28 -4.73 -14.56 -4.82
N GLU A 29 -5.41 -14.37 -5.94
CA GLU A 29 -4.76 -13.97 -7.18
C GLU A 29 -5.22 -12.57 -7.56
N ILE A 30 -4.27 -11.65 -7.59
CA ILE A 30 -4.53 -10.21 -7.72
C ILE A 30 -3.86 -9.69 -9.00
N PRO A 31 -4.59 -8.95 -9.85
CA PRO A 31 -3.99 -8.27 -10.98
C PRO A 31 -3.13 -7.10 -10.50
N CYS A 32 -1.89 -7.02 -10.98
CA CYS A 32 -0.97 -5.96 -10.64
C CYS A 32 -0.17 -5.51 -11.86
N MET A 33 0.51 -4.39 -11.74
CA MET A 33 1.54 -3.93 -12.66
C MET A 33 2.89 -4.07 -11.97
N ILE A 34 3.84 -4.72 -12.63
CA ILE A 34 5.23 -4.83 -12.16
C ILE A 34 6.12 -4.41 -13.33
N ALA A 35 6.96 -3.40 -13.12
CA ALA A 35 7.86 -2.87 -14.14
C ALA A 35 7.14 -2.62 -15.49
N GLY A 36 6.00 -1.90 -15.44
CA GLY A 36 5.17 -1.61 -16.61
C GLY A 36 4.36 -2.79 -17.19
N LYS A 37 4.57 -4.02 -16.71
CA LYS A 37 3.95 -5.23 -17.26
C LYS A 37 2.77 -5.67 -16.39
N ASN A 38 1.60 -5.90 -17.01
CA ASN A 38 0.43 -6.45 -16.30
C ASN A 38 0.70 -7.93 -15.95
N LYS A 39 0.65 -8.25 -14.65
CA LYS A 39 0.87 -9.59 -14.12
C LYS A 39 -0.26 -9.97 -13.15
N MET A 40 -0.33 -11.26 -12.83
CA MET A 40 -1.14 -11.77 -11.71
C MET A 40 -0.15 -12.22 -10.64
N ILE A 41 -0.28 -11.68 -9.43
CA ILE A 41 0.42 -12.20 -8.25
C ILE A 41 -0.52 -13.19 -7.58
N SER A 42 0.02 -14.36 -7.23
CA SER A 42 -0.63 -15.31 -6.34
C SER A 42 0.03 -15.19 -4.97
N THR A 43 -0.75 -14.92 -3.93
CA THR A 43 -0.25 -14.62 -2.59
C THR A 43 -1.23 -15.12 -1.52
N ASP A 44 -0.69 -15.50 -0.38
CA ASP A 44 -1.44 -16.01 0.76
C ASP A 44 -1.70 -14.88 1.76
N VAL A 45 -2.91 -14.79 2.29
CA VAL A 45 -3.36 -13.72 3.19
C VAL A 45 -3.31 -14.22 4.62
N VAL A 46 -2.62 -13.51 5.49
CA VAL A 46 -2.53 -13.79 6.93
C VAL A 46 -3.14 -12.64 7.74
N SER A 47 -3.59 -12.92 8.95
CA SER A 47 -4.10 -11.89 9.88
C SER A 47 -2.94 -11.14 10.55
N SER A 48 -2.21 -10.31 9.81
CA SER A 48 -1.08 -9.53 10.33
C SER A 48 -0.80 -8.30 9.45
N ASP A 49 -0.09 -7.31 10.00
CA ASP A 49 0.31 -6.08 9.29
C ASP A 49 1.60 -6.24 8.46
N ILE A 50 2.02 -7.49 8.20
CA ILE A 50 3.19 -7.79 7.38
C ILE A 50 2.93 -7.35 5.93
N PRO A 51 3.80 -6.55 5.31
CA PRO A 51 3.63 -6.15 3.92
C PRO A 51 3.71 -7.34 2.97
N LEU A 52 3.25 -7.18 1.74
CA LEU A 52 3.37 -8.24 0.73
C LEU A 52 4.84 -8.64 0.53
N LEU A 53 5.19 -9.86 0.93
CA LEU A 53 6.55 -10.36 0.81
C LEU A 53 6.71 -11.13 -0.49
N LEU A 54 7.74 -10.78 -1.25
CA LEU A 54 8.08 -11.47 -2.49
C LEU A 54 9.07 -12.61 -2.19
N GLY A 55 8.58 -13.85 -2.22
CA GLY A 55 9.41 -15.03 -1.99
C GLY A 55 10.53 -15.18 -3.03
N LYS A 56 11.68 -15.75 -2.60
CA LYS A 56 12.84 -16.04 -3.47
C LYS A 56 12.49 -16.78 -4.78
N PRO A 57 11.62 -17.82 -4.79
CA PRO A 57 11.24 -18.49 -6.03
C PRO A 57 10.57 -17.54 -7.03
N THR A 58 9.74 -16.61 -6.55
CA THR A 58 9.07 -15.61 -7.37
C THR A 58 10.08 -14.60 -7.93
N MET A 59 10.99 -14.10 -7.09
CA MET A 59 12.07 -13.21 -7.53
C MET A 59 12.94 -13.84 -8.63
N LYS A 60 13.28 -15.13 -8.49
CA LYS A 60 14.01 -15.89 -9.52
C LYS A 60 13.22 -16.00 -10.83
N ARG A 61 11.93 -16.33 -10.78
CA ARG A 61 11.06 -16.37 -11.98
C ARG A 61 10.95 -15.01 -12.67
N MET A 62 11.02 -13.93 -11.90
CA MET A 62 11.00 -12.56 -12.40
C MET A 62 12.37 -12.07 -12.90
N GLN A 63 13.42 -12.90 -12.75
CA GLN A 63 14.81 -12.56 -13.09
C GLN A 63 15.27 -11.27 -12.38
N LEU A 64 14.84 -11.09 -11.13
CA LEU A 64 15.15 -9.89 -10.38
C LEU A 64 16.66 -9.75 -10.15
N LYS A 65 17.24 -8.62 -10.56
CA LYS A 65 18.59 -8.18 -10.17
C LYS A 65 18.45 -6.89 -9.38
N LEU A 66 19.13 -6.80 -8.24
CA LEU A 66 19.11 -5.63 -7.36
C LEU A 66 20.49 -4.98 -7.39
N ASP A 67 20.56 -3.72 -7.80
CA ASP A 67 21.75 -2.87 -7.68
C ASP A 67 21.59 -1.94 -6.48
N MET A 68 22.28 -2.27 -5.40
CA MET A 68 22.22 -1.50 -4.15
C MET A 68 23.08 -0.23 -4.20
N LYS A 69 23.90 -0.04 -5.24
CA LYS A 69 24.72 1.17 -5.40
C LYS A 69 23.90 2.30 -6.01
N THR A 70 23.01 1.98 -6.94
CA THR A 70 22.17 2.95 -7.65
C THR A 70 20.71 2.94 -7.23
N ASP A 71 20.34 2.07 -6.28
CA ASP A 71 18.95 1.83 -5.86
C ASP A 71 18.05 1.41 -7.03
N ASP A 72 18.58 0.62 -7.96
CA ASP A 72 17.83 0.13 -9.12
C ASP A 72 17.56 -1.38 -9.02
N ALA A 73 16.48 -1.82 -9.66
CA ALA A 73 16.24 -3.23 -9.92
C ALA A 73 15.94 -3.49 -11.39
N GLU A 74 16.54 -4.54 -11.94
CA GLU A 74 16.10 -5.15 -13.18
C GLU A 74 15.02 -6.18 -12.85
N ILE A 75 13.79 -5.98 -13.33
CA ILE A 75 12.65 -6.86 -13.07
C ILE A 75 11.98 -7.18 -14.40
N LEU A 76 11.87 -8.47 -14.75
CA LEU A 76 11.28 -8.90 -16.02
C LEU A 76 11.96 -8.25 -17.25
N GLY A 77 13.26 -7.98 -17.16
CA GLY A 77 14.09 -7.35 -18.19
C GLY A 77 13.95 -5.82 -18.30
N GLU A 78 13.20 -5.18 -17.39
CA GLU A 78 13.08 -3.73 -17.35
C GLU A 78 13.80 -3.17 -16.11
N THR A 79 14.53 -2.08 -16.27
CA THR A 79 15.15 -1.37 -15.14
C THR A 79 14.12 -0.46 -14.48
N VAL A 80 14.03 -0.54 -13.16
CA VAL A 80 13.13 0.25 -12.32
C VAL A 80 13.94 0.87 -11.20
N HIS A 81 13.86 2.19 -11.05
CA HIS A 81 14.40 2.88 -9.89
C HIS A 81 13.53 2.60 -8.66
N LEU A 82 14.13 2.09 -7.60
CA LEU A 82 13.43 1.66 -6.40
C LEU A 82 13.15 2.85 -5.48
N GLN A 83 11.99 2.79 -4.83
CA GLN A 83 11.68 3.72 -3.75
C GLN A 83 12.02 3.07 -2.41
N CYS A 84 12.47 3.87 -1.44
CA CYS A 84 12.80 3.43 -0.10
C CYS A 84 11.82 4.00 0.92
N THR A 85 11.42 3.19 1.89
CA THR A 85 10.78 3.70 3.11
C THR A 85 11.82 4.43 3.98
N PRO A 86 11.41 5.29 4.93
CA PRO A 86 12.34 5.90 5.90
C PRO A 86 13.12 4.87 6.74
N SER A 87 12.56 3.68 6.91
CA SER A 87 13.20 2.53 7.56
C SER A 87 14.17 1.74 6.66
N GLY A 88 14.38 2.17 5.41
CA GLY A 88 15.35 1.59 4.48
C GLY A 88 14.85 0.39 3.67
N HIS A 89 13.53 0.15 3.59
CA HIS A 89 12.99 -0.96 2.81
C HIS A 89 12.69 -0.53 1.37
N TYR A 90 13.22 -1.26 0.39
CA TYR A 90 12.84 -1.08 -1.00
C TYR A 90 11.39 -1.52 -1.24
N PHE A 91 10.67 -0.74 -2.06
CA PHE A 91 9.34 -1.09 -2.52
C PHE A 91 9.10 -0.67 -3.97
N ILE A 92 8.13 -1.33 -4.60
CA ILE A 92 7.66 -1.03 -5.95
C ILE A 92 6.13 -0.88 -5.97
N PRO A 93 5.57 0.11 -6.68
CA PRO A 93 4.13 0.26 -6.81
C PRO A 93 3.54 -0.87 -7.67
N LEU A 94 2.52 -1.55 -7.14
CA LEU A 94 1.82 -2.65 -7.84
C LEU A 94 0.62 -2.18 -8.68
N LEU A 95 0.27 -0.90 -8.60
CA LEU A 95 -0.84 -0.31 -9.32
C LEU A 95 -0.32 0.53 -10.49
N LYS A 96 -1.12 0.64 -11.55
CA LYS A 96 -0.81 1.57 -12.65
C LYS A 96 -0.69 2.98 -12.10
N PRO A 97 0.43 3.69 -12.31
CA PRO A 97 0.46 5.12 -12.10
C PRO A 97 -0.59 5.74 -13.02
N ASN A 98 -1.54 6.48 -12.45
CA ASN A 98 -2.55 7.17 -13.23
C ASN A 98 -1.85 8.34 -13.92
N VAL A 99 -1.78 8.30 -15.25
CA VAL A 99 -0.93 9.19 -16.09
C VAL A 99 -1.28 10.67 -15.94
N ASN A 100 -2.42 10.99 -15.32
CA ASN A 100 -2.84 12.36 -14.97
C ASN A 100 -2.34 12.84 -13.60
N SER A 101 -1.45 12.10 -12.93
CA SER A 101 -0.98 12.42 -11.57
C SER A 101 0.47 12.01 -11.35
N VAL A 102 1.33 12.29 -12.34
CA VAL A 102 2.78 12.34 -12.13
C VAL A 102 3.12 13.70 -11.51
N GLN A 103 2.70 13.89 -10.26
CA GLN A 103 3.28 14.89 -9.36
C GLN A 103 3.40 14.21 -8.01
N ASN A 104 4.63 13.84 -7.67
CA ASN A 104 5.06 13.44 -6.33
C ASN A 104 4.20 12.35 -5.67
N ILE A 105 4.56 11.08 -5.88
CA ILE A 105 4.27 10.02 -4.89
C ILE A 105 5.19 10.27 -3.69
N HIS A 106 5.04 11.42 -3.05
CA HIS A 106 5.50 11.63 -1.70
C HIS A 106 4.38 11.11 -0.82
N GLN A 107 4.74 10.24 0.13
CA GLN A 107 3.86 9.82 1.20
C GLN A 107 3.11 11.07 1.71
N VAL A 108 1.80 11.08 1.50
CA VAL A 108 0.90 12.26 1.62
C VAL A 108 0.96 12.92 3.01
N LEU A 109 1.58 12.23 3.97
CA LEU A 109 1.84 12.67 5.33
C LEU A 109 2.77 13.88 5.46
N HIS A 110 3.72 14.11 4.53
CA HIS A 110 4.75 15.14 4.74
C HIS A 110 4.38 16.57 4.31
N VAL A 111 3.22 16.80 3.66
CA VAL A 111 2.89 18.11 3.05
C VAL A 111 1.44 18.52 3.35
N ILE A 112 1.02 18.43 4.61
CA ILE A 112 -0.33 18.87 5.02
C ILE A 112 -0.32 20.33 5.47
N ASP A 113 0.78 20.81 6.06
CA ASP A 113 0.87 22.16 6.63
C ASP A 113 0.78 23.29 5.58
N ASP A 114 1.25 23.06 4.34
CA ASP A 114 1.29 24.08 3.28
C ASP A 114 0.12 24.03 2.28
N LYS A 115 -0.92 23.24 2.55
CA LYS A 115 -2.05 23.05 1.61
C LYS A 115 -3.25 23.94 1.90
N SER A 116 -3.95 24.31 0.84
CA SER A 116 -5.26 24.95 0.93
C SER A 116 -6.28 24.04 1.65
N GLU A 117 -7.30 24.63 2.27
CA GLU A 117 -8.37 23.88 2.96
C GLU A 117 -9.08 22.88 2.02
N GLU A 118 -9.24 23.22 0.74
CA GLU A 118 -9.83 22.32 -0.26
C GLU A 118 -8.94 21.09 -0.54
N ASP A 119 -7.62 21.29 -0.58
CA ASP A 119 -6.66 20.21 -0.80
C ASP A 119 -6.48 19.31 0.42
N LYS A 120 -6.62 19.89 1.62
CA LYS A 120 -6.70 19.15 2.88
C LYS A 120 -7.92 18.22 2.87
N LEU A 121 -9.10 18.69 2.48
CA LEU A 121 -10.30 17.84 2.40
C LEU A 121 -10.13 16.69 1.38
N LYS A 122 -9.61 16.97 0.18
CA LYS A 122 -9.31 15.94 -0.83
C LYS A 122 -8.33 14.90 -0.29
N THR A 123 -7.35 15.34 0.50
CA THR A 123 -6.35 14.49 1.13
C THR A 123 -6.97 13.60 2.22
N ALA A 124 -7.85 14.14 3.07
CA ALA A 124 -8.57 13.39 4.09
C ALA A 124 -9.44 12.27 3.47
N ILE A 125 -10.18 12.57 2.39
CA ILE A 125 -10.98 11.58 1.64
C ILE A 125 -10.09 10.46 1.08
N LYS A 126 -8.94 10.82 0.51
CA LYS A 126 -8.00 9.83 -0.02
C LYS A 126 -7.48 8.90 1.08
N LEU A 127 -7.02 9.46 2.19
CA LEU A 127 -6.51 8.66 3.32
C LEU A 127 -7.58 7.72 3.87
N HIS A 128 -8.80 8.21 4.09
CA HIS A 128 -9.91 7.40 4.55
C HIS A 128 -10.20 6.20 3.61
N ARG A 129 -10.11 6.39 2.28
CA ARG A 129 -10.28 5.29 1.32
C ARG A 129 -9.06 4.36 1.22
N GLN A 130 -7.85 4.92 1.23
CA GLN A 130 -6.60 4.16 1.07
C GLN A 130 -6.38 3.18 2.21
N PHE A 131 -6.78 3.55 3.43
CA PHE A 131 -6.72 2.68 4.60
C PHE A 131 -7.97 1.80 4.78
N ALA A 132 -8.75 1.60 3.70
CA ALA A 132 -9.93 0.75 3.67
C ALA A 132 -11.02 1.17 4.67
N HIS A 133 -11.34 2.47 4.72
CA HIS A 133 -12.40 3.03 5.57
C HIS A 133 -12.17 2.80 7.08
N PRO A 134 -11.00 3.16 7.62
CA PRO A 134 -10.75 3.02 9.04
C PRO A 134 -11.65 3.98 9.83
N SER A 135 -11.87 3.68 11.11
CA SER A 135 -12.52 4.64 12.01
C SER A 135 -11.71 5.93 12.12
N ALA A 136 -12.39 7.06 12.36
CA ALA A 136 -11.73 8.36 12.53
C ALA A 136 -10.62 8.29 13.58
N ASN A 137 -10.87 7.64 14.71
CA ASN A 137 -9.87 7.47 15.78
C ASN A 137 -8.64 6.70 15.30
N ARG A 138 -8.81 5.60 14.55
CA ARG A 138 -7.68 4.83 14.01
C ARG A 138 -6.87 5.65 13.02
N LEU A 139 -7.54 6.40 12.14
CA LEU A 139 -6.86 7.24 11.17
C LEU A 139 -6.11 8.41 11.83
N LYS A 140 -6.69 9.03 12.85
CA LYS A 140 -6.02 10.06 13.65
C LYS A 140 -4.81 9.52 14.41
N SER A 141 -4.86 8.30 14.95
CA SER A 141 -3.69 7.68 15.59
C SER A 141 -2.55 7.51 14.58
N LEU A 142 -2.84 6.99 13.37
CA LEU A 142 -1.83 6.87 12.31
C LEU A 142 -1.22 8.21 11.89
N LEU A 143 -2.03 9.28 11.87
CA LEU A 143 -1.56 10.64 11.57
C LEU A 143 -0.65 11.17 12.68
N LYS A 144 -0.99 10.94 13.94
CA LYS A 144 -0.16 11.32 15.09
C LYS A 144 1.16 10.57 15.13
N ASP A 145 1.15 9.27 14.82
CA ASP A 145 2.36 8.44 14.71
C ASP A 145 3.31 8.94 13.61
N ALA A 146 2.75 9.59 12.59
CA ALA A 146 3.48 10.24 11.52
C ALA A 146 3.69 11.76 11.74
N SER A 147 3.59 12.21 13.00
CA SER A 147 3.85 13.59 13.45
C SER A 147 2.94 14.68 12.86
N VAL A 148 1.77 14.32 12.33
CA VAL A 148 0.77 15.27 11.83
C VAL A 148 -0.14 15.71 12.99
N ASN A 149 -0.02 16.97 13.40
CA ASN A 149 -0.75 17.54 14.53
C ASN A 149 -1.71 18.69 14.15
N ASP A 150 -2.01 18.89 12.86
CA ASP A 150 -2.96 19.92 12.41
C ASP A 150 -4.39 19.61 12.90
N LYS A 151 -4.89 20.43 13.83
CA LYS A 151 -6.23 20.30 14.41
C LYS A 151 -7.34 20.45 13.38
N ALA A 152 -7.18 21.34 12.39
CA ALA A 152 -8.16 21.54 11.34
C ALA A 152 -8.24 20.30 10.44
N PHE A 153 -7.09 19.73 10.10
CA PHE A 153 -7.02 18.49 9.33
C PHE A 153 -7.62 17.29 10.08
N LEU A 154 -7.36 17.15 11.39
CA LEU A 154 -7.96 16.09 12.19
C LEU A 154 -9.49 16.21 12.29
N ALA A 155 -10.04 17.43 12.26
CA ALA A 155 -11.48 17.65 12.20
C ALA A 155 -12.08 17.24 10.85
N LEU A 156 -11.38 17.52 9.73
CA LEU A 156 -11.79 17.06 8.40
C LEU A 156 -11.86 15.52 8.32
N ILE A 157 -11.00 14.81 9.04
CA ILE A 157 -11.03 13.34 9.10
C ILE A 157 -12.30 12.82 9.79
N ASP A 158 -12.79 13.52 10.82
CA ASP A 158 -14.06 13.19 11.47
C ASP A 158 -15.21 13.37 10.48
N GLU A 159 -15.25 14.53 9.83
CA GLU A 159 -16.31 14.88 8.88
C GLU A 159 -16.38 13.86 7.73
N VAL A 160 -15.23 13.53 7.13
CA VAL A 160 -15.14 12.53 6.05
C VAL A 160 -15.62 11.16 6.51
N SER A 161 -15.26 10.73 7.71
CA SER A 161 -15.65 9.43 8.25
C SER A 161 -17.15 9.36 8.53
N THR A 162 -17.74 10.44 9.07
CA THR A 162 -19.18 10.54 9.33
C THR A 162 -19.99 10.62 8.04
N ASN A 163 -19.47 11.29 7.00
CA ASN A 163 -20.17 11.52 5.74
C ASN A 163 -19.88 10.48 4.65
N CYS A 164 -19.09 9.45 4.94
CA CYS A 164 -18.78 8.43 3.94
C CYS A 164 -19.97 7.48 3.67
N ASP A 165 -20.46 7.49 2.43
CA ASP A 165 -21.57 6.62 2.00
C ASP A 165 -21.31 5.12 2.21
N LEU A 166 -20.05 4.68 2.11
CA LEU A 166 -19.69 3.28 2.32
C LEU A 166 -19.72 2.92 3.81
N CYS A 167 -19.21 3.80 4.67
CA CYS A 167 -19.24 3.63 6.13
C CYS A 167 -20.65 3.77 6.73
N LYS A 168 -21.59 4.41 6.03
CA LYS A 168 -23.00 4.44 6.43
C LYS A 168 -23.74 3.15 6.09
N ARG A 169 -23.21 2.33 5.19
CA ARG A 169 -23.85 1.08 4.70
C ARG A 169 -23.37 -0.16 5.45
N TYR A 170 -22.26 -0.08 6.17
CA TYR A 170 -21.61 -1.16 6.90
C TYR A 170 -21.15 -0.67 8.27
#